data_AF-A0A838PAJ4-F1
#
_entry.id   AF-A0A838PAJ4-F1
#
_cell.length_a   1.000
_cell.length_b   1.000
_cell.length_c   1.000
_cell.angle_alpha   90.00
_cell.angle_beta   90.00
_cell.angle_gamma   90.00
#
_symmetry.space_group_name_H-M   'P 1'
#
loop_
_entity.id
_entity.type
_entity.pdbx_description
1 polymer ?
#
loop_
_entity_poly.entity_id
_entity_poly.type
_entity_poly.pdbx_seq_one_letter_code
_entity_poly.pdbx_strand_id
1 'polypeptide(L)'
;MKLEKLLTRVDAAKARLATIPRILKRFRESVLAAACSGRLTAHWRAQNLNIESASELLRRIEHKRQLSKAKPRGYQQEDAEMTDKEGQEIPSTWTVARIRNICVDSFYGPRFGRDEYVADGVPTIRTTDMTDNGSIVLKDPPTVKVPEDRLQDFRALKGDLLVTRTGSIGVMAIFKEDYIAIPSAYLIRFRFSPLVIPDYVFTF
;
A
#
# COMPACT_ATOMS: atom_id res chain seq x y z
N MET A 1 0.60 26.96 49.09
CA MET A 1 1.92 26.30 48.99
C MET A 1 1.91 24.84 48.50
N LYS A 2 1.23 23.86 49.13
CA LYS A 2 1.28 22.44 48.66
C LYS A 2 0.47 22.19 47.38
N LEU A 3 -0.69 22.85 47.26
CA LEU A 3 -1.58 22.76 46.11
C LEU A 3 -0.98 23.39 44.84
N GLU A 4 -0.37 24.57 44.96
CA GLU A 4 0.32 25.24 43.84
C GLU A 4 1.52 24.43 43.32
N LYS A 5 2.28 23.79 44.23
CA LYS A 5 3.37 22.87 43.85
C LYS A 5 2.87 21.62 43.12
N LEU A 6 1.66 21.15 43.41
CA LEU A 6 1.05 20.03 42.69
C LEU A 6 0.53 20.46 41.32
N LEU A 7 -0.14 21.60 41.23
CA LEU A 7 -0.63 22.17 39.96
C LEU A 7 0.50 22.42 38.97
N THR A 8 1.59 23.05 39.42
CA THR A 8 2.78 23.27 38.60
C THR A 8 3.44 21.97 38.11
N ARG A 9 3.46 20.90 38.94
CA ARG A 9 3.93 19.58 38.49
C ARG A 9 3.01 18.94 37.44
N VAL A 10 1.69 19.10 37.61
CA VAL A 10 0.70 18.62 36.64
C VAL A 10 0.84 19.36 35.30
N ASP A 11 0.99 20.68 35.34
CA ASP A 11 1.13 21.49 34.13
C ASP A 11 2.46 21.20 33.40
N ALA A 12 3.55 21.02 34.13
CA ALA A 12 4.82 20.58 33.55
C ALA A 12 4.73 19.18 32.91
N ALA A 13 3.98 18.25 33.51
CA ALA A 13 3.74 16.93 32.93
C ALA A 13 2.88 17.01 31.65
N LYS A 14 1.81 17.82 31.66
CA LYS A 14 0.98 18.08 30.47
C LYS A 14 1.79 18.71 29.34
N ALA A 15 2.63 19.69 29.65
CA ALA A 15 3.50 20.33 28.67
C ALA A 15 4.48 19.33 28.04
N ARG A 16 5.08 18.44 28.83
CA ARG A 16 5.94 17.36 28.30
C ARG A 16 5.16 16.41 27.40
N LEU A 17 3.98 15.97 27.83
CA LEU A 17 3.13 15.07 27.05
C LEU A 17 2.73 15.68 25.70
N ALA A 18 2.44 16.99 25.68
CA ALA A 18 2.12 17.72 24.47
C ALA A 18 3.27 17.75 23.44
N THR A 19 4.53 17.55 23.86
CA THR A 19 5.67 17.51 22.94
C THR A 19 5.92 16.13 22.29
N ILE A 20 5.36 15.06 22.85
CA ILE A 20 5.60 13.68 22.38
C ILE A 20 5.19 13.48 20.92
N PRO A 21 4.02 13.94 20.43
CA PRO A 21 3.63 13.75 19.03
C PRO A 21 4.66 14.32 18.04
N ARG A 22 5.24 15.49 18.36
CA ARG A 22 6.28 16.12 17.53
C ARG A 22 7.57 15.31 17.52
N ILE A 23 7.97 14.77 18.67
CA ILE A 23 9.15 13.90 18.78
C ILE A 23 8.92 12.61 17.98
N LEU A 24 7.76 11.97 18.13
CA LEU A 24 7.39 10.78 17.38
C LEU A 24 7.39 11.03 15.87
N LYS A 25 6.88 12.19 15.42
CA LYS A 25 6.91 12.57 14.00
C LYS A 25 8.35 12.63 13.47
N ARG A 26 9.23 13.40 14.13
CA ARG A 26 10.64 13.53 13.72
C ARG A 26 11.39 12.20 13.78
N PHE A 27 11.10 11.38 14.78
CA PHE A 27 11.69 10.05 14.89
C PHE A 27 11.26 9.16 13.72
N ARG A 28 9.98 9.13 13.37
CA ARG A 28 9.48 8.39 12.19
C ARG A 28 10.16 8.85 10.91
N GLU A 29 10.27 10.16 10.68
CA GLU A 29 10.97 10.72 9.51
C GLU A 29 12.44 10.28 9.46
N SER A 30 13.14 10.32 10.61
CA SER A 30 14.55 9.90 10.71
C SER A 30 14.73 8.40 10.47
N VAL A 31 13.85 7.57 11.04
CA VAL A 31 13.87 6.11 10.84
C VAL A 31 13.58 5.76 9.39
N LEU A 32 12.57 6.38 8.76
CA LEU A 32 12.25 6.17 7.35
C LEU A 32 13.41 6.60 6.45
N ALA A 33 14.03 7.75 6.70
CA ALA A 33 15.21 8.19 5.95
C ALA A 33 16.39 7.21 6.09
N ALA A 34 16.63 6.68 7.29
CA ALA A 34 17.66 5.66 7.52
C ALA A 34 17.31 4.30 6.88
N ALA A 35 16.02 3.95 6.81
CA ALA A 35 15.54 2.75 6.14
C ALA A 35 15.70 2.86 4.63
N CYS A 36 15.24 3.95 4.01
CA CYS A 36 15.26 4.16 2.56
C CYS A 36 16.66 4.45 1.98
N SER A 37 17.63 4.86 2.80
CA SER A 37 19.07 4.91 2.43
C SER A 37 19.80 3.60 2.70
N GLY A 38 19.11 2.61 3.29
CA GLY A 38 19.69 1.33 3.65
C GLY A 38 20.65 1.38 4.85
N ARG A 39 20.81 2.50 5.56
CA ARG A 39 21.69 2.60 6.74
C ARG A 39 21.34 1.58 7.82
N LEU A 40 20.04 1.33 8.03
CA LEU A 40 19.57 0.35 9.02
C LEU A 40 19.96 -1.10 8.70
N THR A 41 20.25 -1.40 7.43
CA THR A 41 20.56 -2.75 6.94
C THR A 41 22.00 -2.89 6.43
N ALA A 42 22.85 -1.87 6.65
CA ALA A 42 24.22 -1.83 6.16
C ALA A 42 25.08 -3.00 6.69
N HIS A 43 25.05 -3.23 8.01
CA HIS A 43 25.80 -4.33 8.62
C HIS A 43 25.32 -5.71 8.14
N TRP A 44 24.00 -5.89 8.04
CA TRP A 44 23.43 -7.13 7.52
C TRP A 44 23.85 -7.40 6.07
N ARG A 45 23.84 -6.38 5.19
CA ARG A 45 24.33 -6.51 3.80
C ARG A 45 25.82 -6.83 3.72
N ALA A 46 26.65 -6.27 4.60
CA ALA A 46 28.08 -6.58 4.63
C ALA A 46 28.36 -8.06 4.95
N GLN A 47 27.48 -8.71 5.71
CA GLN A 47 27.56 -10.13 6.05
C GLN A 47 26.88 -11.06 5.03
N ASN A 48 26.09 -10.51 4.10
CA ASN A 48 25.29 -11.25 3.15
C ASN A 48 25.64 -10.78 1.73
N LEU A 49 26.76 -11.26 1.19
CA LEU A 49 27.26 -10.82 -0.12
C LEU A 49 26.53 -11.46 -1.31
N ASN A 50 25.93 -12.65 -1.10
CA ASN A 50 25.21 -13.39 -2.15
C ASN A 50 23.71 -13.08 -2.14
N ILE A 51 23.36 -11.78 -2.17
CA ILE A 51 21.96 -11.32 -2.25
C ILE A 51 21.62 -11.03 -3.71
N GLU A 52 20.44 -11.49 -4.13
CA GLU A 52 19.84 -11.08 -5.40
C GLU A 52 19.61 -9.56 -5.43
N SER A 53 20.08 -8.89 -6.49
CA SER A 53 19.82 -7.46 -6.66
C SER A 53 18.35 -7.19 -7.02
N ALA A 54 17.85 -6.03 -6.61
CA ALA A 54 16.50 -5.62 -6.96
C ALA A 54 16.28 -5.54 -8.49
N SER A 55 17.33 -5.19 -9.25
CA SER A 55 17.28 -5.22 -10.72
C SER A 55 17.06 -6.62 -11.29
N GLU A 56 17.63 -7.66 -10.68
CA GLU A 56 17.40 -9.06 -11.09
C GLU A 56 15.98 -9.50 -10.77
N LEU A 57 15.45 -9.13 -9.59
CA LEU A 57 14.05 -9.35 -9.24
C LEU A 57 13.11 -8.73 -10.28
N LEU A 58 13.35 -7.48 -10.70
CA LEU A 58 12.54 -6.82 -11.73
C LEU A 58 12.61 -7.55 -13.08
N ARG A 59 13.79 -8.03 -13.50
CA ARG A 59 13.92 -8.85 -14.72
C ARG A 59 13.08 -10.12 -14.64
N ARG A 60 13.08 -10.80 -13.49
CA ARG A 60 12.26 -12.00 -13.28
C ARG A 60 10.76 -11.71 -13.33
N ILE A 61 10.32 -10.60 -12.74
CA ILE A 61 8.91 -10.16 -12.82
C ILE A 61 8.52 -9.90 -14.27
N GLU A 62 9.35 -9.17 -15.01
CA GLU A 62 9.10 -8.85 -16.42
C GLU A 62 9.10 -10.11 -17.30
N HIS A 63 10.03 -11.03 -17.11
CA HIS A 63 10.07 -12.30 -17.83
C HIS A 63 8.78 -13.13 -17.59
N LYS A 64 8.30 -13.21 -16.34
CA LYS A 64 7.03 -13.88 -16.03
C LYS A 64 5.82 -13.18 -16.67
N ARG A 65 5.84 -11.85 -16.76
CA ARG A 65 4.79 -11.07 -17.43
C ARG A 65 4.73 -11.39 -18.93
N GLN A 66 5.88 -11.45 -19.59
CA GLN A 66 5.96 -11.78 -21.02
C GLN A 66 5.43 -13.20 -21.31
N LEU A 67 5.77 -14.18 -20.47
CA LEU A 67 5.30 -15.56 -20.60
C LEU A 67 3.78 -15.70 -20.45
N SER A 68 3.18 -14.95 -19.52
CA SER A 68 1.74 -15.01 -19.25
C SER A 68 0.87 -14.31 -20.29
N LYS A 69 1.48 -13.59 -21.26
CA LYS A 69 0.78 -12.68 -22.21
C LYS A 69 -0.16 -11.67 -21.51
N ALA A 70 -0.01 -11.48 -20.20
CA ALA A 70 -0.79 -10.55 -19.42
C ALA A 70 -0.31 -9.13 -19.79
N LYS A 71 -1.00 -8.49 -20.74
CA LYS A 71 -0.84 -7.06 -20.95
C LYS A 71 -1.51 -6.36 -19.77
N PRO A 72 -0.81 -5.51 -19.00
CA PRO A 72 -1.48 -4.69 -18.00
C PRO A 72 -2.59 -3.88 -18.68
N ARG A 73 -3.82 -4.02 -18.18
CA ARG A 73 -4.97 -3.24 -18.67
C ARG A 73 -4.77 -1.80 -18.21
N GLY A 74 -4.21 -0.96 -19.08
CA GLY A 74 -4.09 0.48 -18.86
C GLY A 74 -2.67 1.03 -19.09
N TYR A 75 -2.62 2.15 -19.82
CA TYR A 75 -1.46 3.01 -20.09
C TYR A 75 -0.40 2.44 -21.05
N GLN A 76 -0.45 2.90 -22.30
CA GLN A 76 0.47 2.58 -23.40
C GLN A 76 1.62 3.60 -23.57
N GLN A 77 1.79 4.54 -22.64
CA GLN A 77 2.84 5.55 -22.79
C GLN A 77 4.19 4.93 -22.47
N GLU A 78 5.19 5.25 -23.32
CA GLU A 78 6.58 4.89 -23.07
C GLU A 78 7.01 5.43 -21.72
N ASP A 79 7.74 4.60 -20.98
CA ASP A 79 8.26 4.97 -19.68
C ASP A 79 9.27 6.11 -19.90
N ALA A 80 9.02 7.29 -19.32
CA ALA A 80 10.06 8.31 -19.18
C ALA A 80 11.28 7.68 -18.48
N GLU A 81 12.50 8.09 -18.82
CA GLU A 81 13.69 7.62 -18.11
C GLU A 81 13.53 7.87 -16.60
N MET A 82 13.73 6.82 -15.82
CA MET A 82 13.82 6.93 -14.36
C MET A 82 15.24 7.38 -14.04
N THR A 83 15.44 8.67 -13.87
CA THR A 83 16.67 9.16 -13.25
C THR A 83 16.54 8.99 -11.74
N ASP A 84 17.55 8.43 -11.10
CA ASP A 84 17.73 8.60 -9.66
C ASP A 84 17.59 10.10 -9.36
N LYS A 85 16.80 10.47 -8.35
CA LYS A 85 16.80 11.87 -7.93
C LYS A 85 18.23 12.22 -7.57
N GLU A 86 18.77 13.28 -8.16
CA GLU A 86 20.13 13.75 -7.87
C GLU A 86 20.35 13.79 -6.35
N GLY A 87 21.34 13.03 -5.87
CA GLY A 87 21.70 12.95 -4.45
C GLY A 87 21.04 11.83 -3.63
N GLN A 88 20.26 10.91 -4.23
CA GLN A 88 19.69 9.78 -3.49
C GLN A 88 20.71 8.62 -3.33
N GLU A 89 21.42 8.58 -2.21
CA GLU A 89 22.29 7.45 -1.86
C GLU A 89 21.45 6.22 -1.47
N ILE A 90 21.32 5.27 -2.40
CA ILE A 90 20.78 3.93 -2.13
C ILE A 90 21.90 2.87 -2.24
N PRO A 91 21.77 1.72 -1.54
CA PRO A 91 22.70 0.61 -1.70
C PRO A 91 22.78 0.12 -3.15
N SER A 92 23.96 -0.35 -3.59
CA SER A 92 24.19 -0.83 -4.96
C SER A 92 23.35 -2.04 -5.37
N THR A 93 22.81 -2.78 -4.41
CA THR A 93 21.89 -3.91 -4.65
C THR A 93 20.44 -3.47 -4.78
N TRP A 94 20.12 -2.20 -4.48
CA TRP A 94 18.79 -1.64 -4.59
C TRP A 94 18.62 -0.92 -5.93
N THR A 95 17.38 -0.68 -6.32
CA THR A 95 17.05 0.07 -7.53
C THR A 95 15.74 0.80 -7.31
N VAL A 96 15.58 1.95 -7.96
CA VAL A 96 14.31 2.67 -7.96
C VAL A 96 13.42 2.06 -9.03
N ALA A 97 12.19 1.71 -8.67
CA ALA A 97 11.21 1.11 -9.58
C ALA A 97 9.87 1.84 -9.50
N ARG A 98 9.11 1.82 -10.60
CA ARG A 98 7.72 2.25 -10.60
C ARG A 98 6.84 1.12 -10.10
N ILE A 99 5.71 1.47 -9.49
CA ILE A 99 4.71 0.48 -9.06
C ILE A 99 4.28 -0.45 -10.21
N ARG A 100 4.23 0.07 -11.44
CA ARG A 100 3.92 -0.74 -12.64
C ARG A 100 4.94 -1.84 -12.91
N ASN A 101 6.20 -1.68 -12.51
CA ASN A 101 7.23 -2.71 -12.73
C ASN A 101 7.00 -3.93 -11.84
N ILE A 102 6.27 -3.77 -10.72
CA ILE A 102 5.98 -4.83 -9.75
C ILE A 102 4.51 -5.30 -9.75
N CYS A 103 3.60 -4.57 -10.42
CA CYS A 103 2.20 -4.96 -10.60
C CYS A 103 2.02 -6.00 -11.71
N VAL A 104 1.24 -7.05 -11.47
CA VAL A 104 0.79 -7.99 -12.52
C VAL A 104 -0.57 -7.62 -13.08
N ASP A 105 -1.39 -6.93 -12.29
CA ASP A 105 -2.71 -6.50 -12.69
C ASP A 105 -3.15 -5.28 -11.88
N SER A 106 -3.97 -4.43 -12.49
CA SER A 106 -4.56 -3.28 -11.81
C SER A 106 -5.87 -2.92 -12.48
N PHE A 107 -6.85 -2.48 -11.69
CA PHE A 107 -8.09 -1.98 -12.27
C PHE A 107 -8.79 -0.97 -11.36
N TYR A 108 -9.65 -0.17 -11.98
CA TYR A 108 -10.58 0.70 -11.27
C TYR A 108 -11.80 -0.11 -10.88
N GLY A 109 -12.23 0.01 -9.61
CA GLY A 109 -13.45 -0.64 -9.15
C GLY A 109 -14.64 -0.31 -10.07
N PRO A 110 -15.55 -1.28 -10.31
CA PRO A 110 -16.64 -1.09 -11.23
C PRO A 110 -17.71 -0.18 -10.62
N ARG A 111 -18.47 0.49 -11.50
CA ARG A 111 -19.65 1.26 -11.13
C ARG A 111 -20.88 0.42 -11.45
N PHE A 112 -21.75 0.28 -10.46
CA PHE A 112 -23.01 -0.44 -10.57
C PHE A 112 -24.19 0.53 -10.59
N GLY A 113 -25.20 0.21 -11.40
CA GLY A 113 -26.52 0.82 -11.40
C GLY A 113 -27.32 0.48 -10.15
N ARG A 114 -28.42 1.20 -9.92
CA ARG A 114 -29.23 1.06 -8.68
C ARG A 114 -29.85 -0.33 -8.57
N ASP A 115 -30.30 -0.89 -9.68
CA ASP A 115 -30.93 -2.19 -9.84
C ASP A 115 -29.97 -3.38 -9.68
N GLU A 116 -28.66 -3.13 -9.75
CA GLU A 116 -27.64 -4.15 -9.52
C GLU A 116 -27.34 -4.35 -8.03
N TYR A 117 -27.75 -3.43 -7.15
CA TYR A 117 -27.64 -3.61 -5.70
C TYR A 117 -28.78 -4.51 -5.21
N VAL A 118 -28.40 -5.59 -4.54
CA VAL A 118 -29.31 -6.61 -4.00
C VAL A 118 -28.92 -6.90 -2.56
N ALA A 119 -29.75 -7.60 -1.77
CA ALA A 119 -29.38 -7.96 -0.40
C ALA A 119 -28.32 -9.09 -0.37
N ASP A 120 -28.54 -10.14 -1.17
CA ASP A 120 -27.72 -11.37 -1.21
C ASP A 120 -26.65 -11.33 -2.32
N GLY A 121 -25.96 -10.20 -2.45
CA GLY A 121 -24.92 -9.97 -3.45
C GLY A 121 -23.49 -10.14 -2.92
N VAL A 122 -22.52 -9.80 -3.77
CA VAL A 122 -21.11 -9.70 -3.39
C VAL A 122 -20.85 -8.33 -2.74
N PRO A 123 -20.25 -8.27 -1.54
CA PRO A 123 -20.00 -7.00 -0.87
C PRO A 123 -18.99 -6.13 -1.61
N THR A 124 -19.27 -4.82 -1.60
CA THR A 124 -18.38 -3.79 -2.14
C THR A 124 -17.57 -3.12 -1.02
N ILE A 125 -16.26 -3.00 -1.23
CA ILE A 125 -15.35 -2.34 -0.29
C ILE A 125 -15.35 -0.84 -0.60
N ARG A 126 -15.67 0.00 0.38
CA ARG A 126 -15.62 1.46 0.29
C ARG A 126 -14.42 2.01 1.05
N THR A 127 -14.07 3.25 0.78
CA THR A 127 -13.01 3.97 1.53
C THR A 127 -13.29 4.00 3.04
N THR A 128 -14.56 4.08 3.45
CA THR A 128 -14.97 4.08 4.86
C THR A 128 -14.80 2.73 5.57
N ASP A 129 -14.62 1.66 4.81
CA ASP A 129 -14.39 0.32 5.35
C ASP A 129 -12.88 0.06 5.57
N MET A 130 -12.01 0.98 5.15
CA MET A 130 -10.56 0.92 5.36
C MET A 130 -10.16 1.68 6.63
N THR A 131 -9.30 1.06 7.45
CA THR A 131 -8.81 1.63 8.70
C THR A 131 -7.48 2.37 8.50
N ASP A 132 -7.13 3.25 9.45
CA ASP A 132 -5.88 4.02 9.41
C ASP A 132 -4.61 3.14 9.44
N ASN A 133 -4.72 1.88 9.88
CA ASN A 133 -3.62 0.91 9.87
C ASN A 133 -3.59 0.03 8.61
N GLY A 134 -4.43 0.33 7.61
CA GLY A 134 -4.44 -0.38 6.32
C GLY A 134 -5.13 -1.74 6.33
N SER A 135 -6.06 -1.98 7.25
CA SER A 135 -6.92 -3.16 7.28
C SER A 135 -8.31 -2.83 6.72
N ILE A 136 -9.11 -3.85 6.43
CA ILE A 136 -10.47 -3.70 5.91
C ILE A 136 -11.44 -4.31 6.93
N VAL A 137 -12.44 -3.53 7.32
CA VAL A 137 -13.50 -3.96 8.24
C VAL A 137 -14.84 -3.59 7.63
N LEU A 138 -15.51 -4.60 7.06
CA LEU A 138 -16.86 -4.44 6.53
C LEU A 138 -17.85 -4.39 7.70
N LYS A 139 -18.68 -3.34 7.75
CA LYS A 139 -19.76 -3.20 8.74
C LYS A 139 -21.12 -3.46 8.11
N ASP A 140 -21.50 -2.60 7.19
CA ASP A 140 -22.73 -2.69 6.39
C ASP A 140 -22.38 -2.29 4.94
N PRO A 141 -21.66 -3.17 4.21
CA PRO A 141 -21.26 -2.90 2.85
C PRO A 141 -22.47 -3.06 1.90
N PRO A 142 -22.66 -2.15 0.94
CA PRO A 142 -23.56 -2.41 -0.17
C PRO A 142 -23.10 -3.68 -0.89
N THR A 143 -24.04 -4.58 -1.19
CA THR A 143 -23.74 -5.78 -1.96
C THR A 143 -24.37 -5.66 -3.35
N VAL A 144 -23.73 -6.28 -4.33
CA VAL A 144 -24.12 -6.17 -5.75
C VAL A 144 -24.19 -7.54 -6.41
N LYS A 145 -25.11 -7.66 -7.36
CA LYS A 145 -25.18 -8.82 -8.23
C LYS A 145 -24.06 -8.72 -9.26
N VAL A 146 -23.07 -9.59 -9.15
CA VAL A 146 -21.97 -9.70 -10.12
C VAL A 146 -22.17 -10.97 -10.95
N PRO A 147 -22.20 -10.89 -12.29
CA PRO A 147 -22.17 -12.08 -13.14
C PRO A 147 -20.97 -12.97 -12.79
N GLU A 148 -21.20 -14.28 -12.68
CA GLU A 148 -20.20 -15.23 -12.19
C GLU A 148 -18.93 -15.27 -13.07
N ASP A 149 -19.11 -15.09 -14.38
CA ASP A 149 -18.05 -14.96 -15.38
C ASP A 149 -17.18 -13.71 -15.21
N ARG A 150 -17.71 -12.67 -14.54
CA ARG A 150 -17.00 -11.40 -14.29
C ARG A 150 -16.46 -11.27 -12.87
N LEU A 151 -16.87 -12.12 -11.95
CA LEU A 151 -16.46 -12.03 -10.55
C LEU A 151 -14.93 -12.12 -10.38
N GLN A 152 -14.26 -12.96 -11.17
CA GLN A 152 -12.80 -13.12 -11.11
C GLN A 152 -12.04 -11.86 -11.54
N ASP A 153 -12.60 -11.06 -12.45
CA ASP A 153 -12.00 -9.79 -12.87
C ASP A 153 -12.04 -8.74 -11.75
N PHE A 154 -13.11 -8.75 -10.95
CA PHE A 154 -13.41 -7.71 -9.98
C PHE A 154 -12.96 -8.02 -8.56
N ARG A 155 -12.95 -9.29 -8.16
CA ARG A 155 -12.66 -9.69 -6.78
C ARG A 155 -11.28 -9.22 -6.32
N ALA A 156 -11.22 -8.79 -5.07
CA ALA A 156 -9.97 -8.68 -4.36
C ALA A 156 -9.44 -10.08 -4.04
N LEU A 157 -8.13 -10.22 -4.10
CA LEU A 157 -7.36 -11.37 -3.66
C LEU A 157 -6.46 -10.95 -2.51
N LYS A 158 -6.09 -11.94 -1.69
CA LYS A 158 -5.18 -11.73 -0.57
C LYS A 158 -3.86 -11.11 -1.06
N GLY A 159 -3.46 -10.00 -0.46
CA GLY A 159 -2.28 -9.22 -0.85
C GLY A 159 -2.55 -8.13 -1.89
N ASP A 160 -3.76 -7.99 -2.41
CA ASP A 160 -4.12 -6.85 -3.24
C ASP A 160 -4.10 -5.56 -2.41
N LEU A 161 -3.48 -4.51 -2.95
CA LEU A 161 -3.49 -3.17 -2.36
C LEU A 161 -4.66 -2.37 -2.96
N LEU A 162 -5.54 -1.87 -2.10
CA LEU A 162 -6.62 -0.97 -2.46
C LEU A 162 -6.23 0.46 -2.12
N VAL A 163 -6.36 1.36 -3.08
CA VAL A 163 -6.02 2.79 -2.93
C VAL A 163 -7.22 3.64 -3.32
N THR A 164 -7.61 4.58 -2.46
CA THR A 164 -8.70 5.49 -2.80
C THR A 164 -8.26 6.56 -3.81
N ARG A 165 -9.10 6.82 -4.81
CA ARG A 165 -8.84 7.80 -5.88
C ARG A 165 -9.46 9.16 -5.60
N THR A 166 -10.56 9.21 -4.86
CA THR A 166 -11.37 10.42 -4.66
C THR A 166 -11.84 10.51 -3.22
N GLY A 167 -11.98 11.72 -2.68
CA GLY A 167 -12.28 11.95 -1.27
C GLY A 167 -10.99 12.01 -0.44
N SER A 168 -10.74 11.01 0.41
CA SER A 168 -9.58 10.95 1.31
C SER A 168 -8.30 10.52 0.60
N ILE A 169 -7.66 11.39 -0.17
CA ILE A 169 -6.42 11.07 -0.91
C ILE A 169 -5.40 10.37 -0.01
N GLY A 170 -4.93 9.19 -0.45
CA GLY A 170 -3.88 8.44 0.23
C GLY A 170 -4.34 7.37 1.22
N VAL A 171 -5.65 7.20 1.47
CA VAL A 171 -6.13 6.04 2.25
C VAL A 171 -5.94 4.76 1.42
N MET A 172 -5.27 3.80 2.04
CA MET A 172 -4.96 2.52 1.41
C MET A 172 -5.11 1.38 2.42
N ALA A 173 -5.38 0.18 1.91
CA ALA A 173 -5.44 -1.03 2.71
C ALA A 173 -5.01 -2.26 1.91
N ILE A 174 -4.45 -3.25 2.60
CA ILE A 174 -4.18 -4.56 2.01
C ILE A 174 -5.37 -5.46 2.28
N PHE A 175 -5.89 -6.11 1.25
CA PHE A 175 -6.89 -7.14 1.40
C PHE A 175 -6.25 -8.40 2.00
N LYS A 176 -6.60 -8.74 3.25
CA LYS A 176 -6.07 -9.90 3.99
C LYS A 176 -7.09 -11.00 4.24
N GLU A 177 -8.33 -10.73 3.84
CA GLU A 177 -9.50 -11.54 4.15
C GLU A 177 -9.67 -12.70 3.19
N ASP A 178 -10.39 -13.73 3.63
CA ASP A 178 -10.66 -14.94 2.85
C ASP A 178 -12.06 -14.92 2.19
N TYR A 179 -12.91 -13.94 2.53
CA TYR A 179 -14.22 -13.76 1.90
C TYR A 179 -14.12 -13.11 0.51
N ILE A 180 -15.17 -13.28 -0.31
CA ILE A 180 -15.26 -12.63 -1.62
C ILE A 180 -15.76 -11.20 -1.43
N ALA A 181 -15.01 -10.23 -1.94
CA ALA A 181 -15.45 -8.85 -2.03
C ALA A 181 -14.82 -8.16 -3.24
N ILE A 182 -15.45 -7.08 -3.68
CA ILE A 182 -14.98 -6.28 -4.81
C ILE A 182 -14.68 -4.85 -4.38
N PRO A 183 -13.64 -4.19 -4.90
CA PRO A 183 -13.42 -2.76 -4.69
C PRO A 183 -14.55 -1.93 -5.32
N SER A 184 -15.06 -0.93 -4.61
CA SER A 184 -16.05 0.01 -5.16
C SER A 184 -15.45 0.98 -6.20
N ALA A 185 -16.30 1.70 -6.93
CA ALA A 185 -15.93 2.60 -8.03
C ALA A 185 -14.88 3.69 -7.72
N TYR A 186 -14.64 3.97 -6.44
CA TYR A 186 -13.69 4.98 -5.98
C TYR A 186 -12.32 4.40 -5.57
N LEU A 187 -12.16 3.08 -5.65
CA LEU A 187 -10.93 2.39 -5.33
C LEU A 187 -10.19 1.94 -6.60
N ILE A 188 -8.87 1.95 -6.50
CA ILE A 188 -7.95 1.33 -7.45
C ILE A 188 -7.38 0.10 -6.76
N ARG A 189 -7.43 -1.04 -7.44
CA ARG A 189 -6.76 -2.28 -6.99
C ARG A 189 -5.43 -2.40 -7.71
N PHE A 190 -4.37 -2.63 -6.95
CA PHE A 190 -3.08 -3.09 -7.44
C PHE A 190 -2.83 -4.51 -6.97
N ARG A 191 -2.55 -5.40 -7.93
CA ARG A 191 -2.12 -6.77 -7.66
C ARG A 191 -0.67 -6.89 -8.02
N PHE A 192 0.16 -7.23 -7.04
CA PHE A 192 1.60 -7.34 -7.23
C PHE A 192 2.00 -8.74 -7.68
N SER A 193 3.19 -8.84 -8.26
CA SER A 193 3.84 -10.12 -8.52
C SER A 193 3.94 -10.93 -7.23
N PRO A 194 3.78 -12.27 -7.27
CA PRO A 194 4.02 -13.13 -6.11
C PRO A 194 5.44 -13.04 -5.53
N LEU A 195 6.38 -12.44 -6.27
CA LEU A 195 7.74 -12.20 -5.81
C LEU A 195 7.88 -10.92 -4.96
N VAL A 196 6.80 -10.16 -4.80
CA VAL A 196 6.76 -8.86 -4.10
C VAL A 196 6.00 -9.03 -2.81
N ILE A 197 6.50 -8.43 -1.73
CA ILE A 197 5.84 -8.43 -0.41
C ILE A 197 4.87 -7.23 -0.36
N PRO A 198 3.54 -7.43 -0.30
CA PRO A 198 2.59 -6.32 -0.32
C PRO A 198 2.74 -5.36 0.87
N ASP A 199 3.04 -5.87 2.07
CA ASP A 199 3.27 -5.05 3.26
C ASP A 199 4.46 -4.10 3.11
N TYR A 200 5.47 -4.46 2.30
CA TYR A 200 6.57 -3.55 1.97
C TYR A 200 6.05 -2.37 1.14
N VAL A 201 5.26 -2.63 0.10
CA VAL A 201 4.69 -1.59 -0.78
C VAL A 201 3.66 -0.70 -0.06
N PHE A 202 2.95 -1.23 0.93
CA PHE A 202 2.06 -0.43 1.77
C PHE A 202 2.83 0.52 2.69
N THR A 203 4.04 0.15 3.11
CA THR A 203 4.83 0.91 4.09
C THR A 203 5.68 2.01 3.45
N PHE A 204 6.14 1.80 2.20
CA PHE A 204 7.13 2.65 1.51
C PHE A 204 6.64 3.09 0.13
#